data_AF-A0A938FWQ1-F1
#
_entry.id   AF-A0A938FWQ1-F1
#
_cell.length_a   1.000
_cell.length_b   1.000
_cell.length_c   1.000
_cell.angle_alpha   90.00
_cell.angle_beta   90.00
_cell.angle_gamma   90.00
#
_symmetry.space_group_name_H-M   'P 1'
#
loop_
_entity.id
_entity.type
_entity.pdbx_description
1 polymer ?
#
loop_
_entity_poly.entity_id
_entity_poly.type
_entity_poly.pdbx_seq_one_letter_code
_entity_poly.pdbx_strand_id
1 'polypeptide(L)'
;PEELEAFLKDRDAGAYERLVERLLASPHYGERWGRHWLDVVRYADTGGYQTDLYYKDAWRYRDYVIHSFNEDKPYDRFVQEQIAGDELWPDNLDLEGSYYVDPKKLEHIEARLGTALYAISPVYHESGLDVENYFDMQWTDWVDTTGSVFLGLTVGCARCHDHKFDPISQRDHFGLRAIFAGSDRVEIPLVHRMDLFDQWQFFPKHVRMQQMRAAIEKLLERPRRAVIDAMMGKFSRAEIEAYEAPQEKRTEEQQKLALKVEAALAGIKGSQIEEKLTPAERDQRDQLIQQIGKQYLETAKPMATATVLGHLDVIPSVHLLARGDYRSKGEKIPPALPAALSGAGDGVFQEPASGPFLPQRRKQLALWLTRPDHPLTARVMANRIWQGHFGRGIVGTPNDFGRQGEAPTHPELLDWLAAEFVSRRWSVKEMHRLMALSSAYRMSSRHDERSARVDPANHFLWRMNPRRLEAEAIWDAVLATAGTLTTKTDPMRFLRSSNQTNAGLLNPMGGPPVFPPLSQ
;
A
#
# COMPACT_ATOMS: atom_id res chain seq x y z
N PRO A 1 26.61 -18.91 -5.20
CA PRO A 1 27.83 -19.70 -4.91
C PRO A 1 29.09 -19.09 -5.54
N GLU A 2 29.03 -18.78 -6.83
CA GLU A 2 30.14 -18.21 -7.61
C GLU A 2 30.65 -16.87 -7.03
N GLU A 3 29.74 -15.96 -6.65
CA GLU A 3 30.14 -14.67 -6.05
C GLU A 3 30.91 -14.82 -4.74
N LEU A 4 30.52 -15.78 -3.89
CA LEU A 4 31.22 -16.05 -2.63
C LEU A 4 32.62 -16.63 -2.91
N GLU A 5 32.72 -17.57 -3.86
CA GLU A 5 34.02 -18.10 -4.26
C GLU A 5 34.93 -17.03 -4.85
N ALA A 6 34.40 -16.12 -5.67
CA ALA A 6 35.15 -15.02 -6.24
C ALA A 6 35.70 -14.11 -5.13
N PHE A 7 34.88 -13.77 -4.13
CA PHE A 7 35.33 -12.97 -2.99
C PHE A 7 36.40 -13.69 -2.14
N LEU A 8 36.23 -14.99 -1.85
CA LEU A 8 37.21 -15.77 -1.08
C LEU A 8 38.54 -15.97 -1.81
N LYS A 9 38.55 -15.88 -3.15
CA LYS A 9 39.75 -15.96 -3.99
C LYS A 9 40.44 -14.59 -4.15
N ASP A 10 39.74 -13.48 -3.98
CA ASP A 10 40.31 -12.13 -4.02
C ASP A 10 41.14 -11.86 -2.76
N ARG A 11 42.46 -11.73 -2.94
CA ARG A 11 43.45 -11.48 -1.87
C ARG A 11 43.97 -10.05 -1.87
N ASP A 12 43.47 -9.20 -2.77
CA ASP A 12 43.96 -7.84 -2.90
C ASP A 12 43.50 -6.99 -1.71
N ALA A 13 44.31 -5.99 -1.35
CA ALA A 13 43.89 -4.98 -0.39
C ALA A 13 42.60 -4.31 -0.89
N GLY A 14 41.58 -4.21 -0.04
CA GLY A 14 40.29 -3.61 -0.39
C GLY A 14 39.23 -4.55 -0.96
N ALA A 15 39.46 -5.88 -0.98
CA ALA A 15 38.49 -6.84 -1.51
C ALA A 15 37.11 -6.74 -0.85
N TYR A 16 37.07 -6.49 0.46
CA TYR A 16 35.82 -6.35 1.22
C TYR A 16 35.08 -5.06 0.86
N GLU A 17 35.79 -3.95 0.77
CA GLU A 17 35.26 -2.64 0.39
C GLU A 17 34.67 -2.71 -1.02
N ARG A 18 35.39 -3.30 -1.99
CA ARG A 18 34.87 -3.51 -3.35
C ARG A 18 33.64 -4.42 -3.38
N LEU A 19 33.57 -5.44 -2.52
CA LEU A 19 32.38 -6.28 -2.38
C LEU A 19 31.19 -5.44 -1.91
N VAL A 20 31.36 -4.61 -0.89
CA VAL A 20 30.30 -3.72 -0.38
C VAL A 20 29.82 -2.79 -1.49
N GLU A 21 30.72 -2.12 -2.21
CA GLU A 21 30.35 -1.25 -3.33
C GLU A 21 29.57 -1.97 -4.41
N ARG A 22 30.03 -3.17 -4.81
CA ARG A 22 29.37 -3.98 -5.82
C ARG A 22 27.95 -4.38 -5.41
N LEU A 23 27.74 -4.75 -4.14
CA LEU A 23 26.43 -5.13 -3.63
C LEU A 23 25.48 -3.93 -3.49
N LEU A 24 25.98 -2.76 -3.09
CA LEU A 24 25.19 -1.52 -3.03
C LEU A 24 24.82 -0.99 -4.42
N ALA A 25 25.65 -1.25 -5.43
CA ALA A 25 25.38 -0.92 -6.83
C ALA A 25 24.50 -1.95 -7.56
N SER A 26 24.18 -3.09 -6.93
CA SER A 26 23.35 -4.13 -7.54
C SER A 26 21.93 -3.62 -7.83
N PRO A 27 21.34 -3.92 -9.00
CA PRO A 27 19.94 -3.59 -9.27
C PRO A 27 18.94 -4.35 -8.37
N HIS A 28 19.39 -5.40 -7.68
CA HIS A 28 18.61 -6.16 -6.70
C HIS A 28 18.65 -5.57 -5.29
N TYR A 29 19.44 -4.51 -5.06
CA TYR A 29 19.53 -3.84 -3.77
C TYR A 29 18.16 -3.35 -3.29
N GLY A 30 17.41 -2.70 -4.17
CA GLY A 30 16.09 -2.14 -3.89
C GLY A 30 15.04 -3.22 -3.62
N GLU A 31 15.12 -4.38 -4.28
CA GLU A 31 14.25 -5.53 -4.00
C GLU A 31 14.51 -6.05 -2.57
N ARG A 32 15.78 -6.15 -2.20
CA ARG A 32 16.22 -6.64 -0.90
C ARG A 32 15.85 -5.70 0.24
N TRP A 33 16.18 -4.41 0.12
CA TRP A 33 15.98 -3.44 1.20
C TRP A 33 14.60 -2.79 1.17
N GLY A 34 14.00 -2.65 -0.01
CA GLY A 34 12.62 -2.18 -0.15
C GLY A 34 11.63 -3.09 0.57
N ARG A 35 11.87 -4.42 0.61
CA ARG A 35 11.05 -5.36 1.40
C ARG A 35 10.95 -4.96 2.88
N HIS A 36 12.05 -4.55 3.50
CA HIS A 36 12.03 -4.12 4.90
C HIS A 36 11.18 -2.87 5.11
N TRP A 37 11.16 -1.96 4.13
CA TRP A 37 10.24 -0.82 4.15
C TRP A 37 8.78 -1.25 3.97
N LEU A 38 8.53 -2.17 3.04
CA LEU A 38 7.19 -2.69 2.77
C LEU A 38 6.58 -3.40 4.00
N ASP A 39 7.40 -4.10 4.78
CA ASP A 39 6.99 -4.67 6.07
C ASP A 39 6.57 -3.57 7.07
N VAL A 40 7.36 -2.49 7.17
CA VAL A 40 7.11 -1.36 8.09
C VAL A 40 5.78 -0.68 7.79
N VAL A 41 5.45 -0.51 6.50
CA VAL A 41 4.22 0.16 6.07
C VAL A 41 3.04 -0.80 5.90
N ARG A 42 3.23 -2.08 6.28
CA ARG A 42 2.21 -3.13 6.27
C ARG A 42 1.66 -3.38 4.85
N TYR A 43 2.55 -3.38 3.86
CA TYR A 43 2.19 -3.64 2.47
C TYR A 43 1.54 -5.01 2.32
N ALA A 44 0.43 -5.03 1.58
CA ALA A 44 -0.22 -6.25 1.13
C ALA A 44 -0.80 -6.04 -0.27
N ASP A 45 -0.86 -7.11 -1.07
CA ASP A 45 -1.56 -7.09 -2.36
C ASP A 45 -3.09 -7.16 -2.19
N THR A 46 -3.57 -7.38 -0.96
CA THR A 46 -4.99 -7.46 -0.61
C THR A 46 -5.29 -6.73 0.70
N GLY A 47 -6.56 -6.43 0.95
CA GLY A 47 -6.99 -5.68 2.13
C GLY A 47 -6.96 -6.46 3.45
N GLY A 48 -6.78 -7.79 3.44
CA GLY A 48 -6.51 -8.62 4.62
C GLY A 48 -7.60 -8.65 5.70
N TYR A 49 -8.71 -7.93 5.51
CA TYR A 49 -9.82 -7.80 6.46
C TYR A 49 -11.01 -8.67 6.01
N GLN A 50 -12.23 -8.29 6.40
CA GLN A 50 -13.47 -9.06 6.18
C GLN A 50 -13.68 -9.56 4.74
N THR A 51 -13.39 -8.74 3.73
CA THR A 51 -13.67 -9.05 2.32
C THR A 51 -12.42 -9.32 1.48
N ASP A 52 -11.24 -9.46 2.12
CA ASP A 52 -9.91 -9.66 1.52
C ASP A 52 -9.78 -9.22 0.05
N LEU A 53 -10.05 -7.93 -0.19
CA LEU A 53 -10.13 -7.41 -1.55
C LEU A 53 -8.75 -7.26 -2.16
N TYR A 54 -8.61 -7.69 -3.42
CA TYR A 54 -7.39 -7.51 -4.19
C TYR A 54 -7.17 -6.04 -4.60
N TYR A 55 -6.01 -5.49 -4.25
CA TYR A 55 -5.60 -4.16 -4.68
C TYR A 55 -4.92 -4.23 -6.04
N LYS A 56 -5.68 -3.94 -7.11
CA LYS A 56 -5.23 -4.03 -8.50
C LYS A 56 -3.89 -3.32 -8.80
N ASP A 57 -3.60 -2.23 -8.10
CA ASP A 57 -2.47 -1.34 -8.37
C ASP A 57 -1.46 -1.29 -7.21
N ALA A 58 -1.60 -2.12 -6.16
CA ALA A 58 -0.70 -2.10 -4.99
C ALA A 58 0.77 -2.31 -5.39
N TRP A 59 1.02 -3.21 -6.35
CA TRP A 59 2.35 -3.50 -6.88
C TRP A 59 3.10 -2.26 -7.39
N ARG A 60 2.41 -1.18 -7.77
CA ARG A 60 3.05 0.07 -8.21
C ARG A 60 3.74 0.78 -7.06
N TYR A 61 3.15 0.76 -5.86
CA TYR A 61 3.79 1.29 -4.67
C TYR A 61 5.04 0.47 -4.31
N ARG A 62 4.94 -0.86 -4.36
CA ARG A 62 6.09 -1.75 -4.17
C ARG A 62 7.23 -1.40 -5.13
N ASP A 63 6.93 -1.30 -6.42
CA ASP A 63 7.92 -1.03 -7.45
C ASP A 63 8.50 0.40 -7.31
N TYR A 64 7.69 1.39 -6.90
CA TYR A 64 8.16 2.74 -6.52
C TYR A 64 9.15 2.70 -5.35
N VAL A 65 8.87 1.90 -4.30
CA VAL A 65 9.78 1.72 -3.16
C VAL A 65 11.09 1.09 -3.63
N ILE A 66 11.02 0.01 -4.41
CA ILE A 66 12.21 -0.67 -4.97
C ILE A 66 13.06 0.31 -5.78
N HIS A 67 12.42 1.09 -6.66
CA HIS A 67 13.11 2.10 -7.47
C HIS A 67 13.75 3.18 -6.60
N SER A 68 13.02 3.73 -5.63
CA SER A 68 13.53 4.76 -4.72
C SER A 68 14.77 4.31 -3.94
N PHE A 69 14.81 3.06 -3.48
CA PHE A 69 16.01 2.50 -2.83
C PHE A 69 17.16 2.27 -3.83
N ASN A 70 16.87 1.79 -5.03
CA ASN A 70 17.89 1.56 -6.05
C ASN A 70 18.59 2.86 -6.49
N GLU A 71 17.84 3.94 -6.68
CA GLU A 71 18.37 5.28 -7.01
C GLU A 71 18.97 6.00 -5.79
N ASP A 72 18.91 5.39 -4.60
CA ASP A 72 19.33 6.00 -3.34
C ASP A 72 18.67 7.37 -3.11
N LYS A 73 17.36 7.43 -3.39
CA LYS A 73 16.54 8.63 -3.18
C LYS A 73 16.75 9.11 -1.74
N PRO A 74 17.09 10.40 -1.53
CA PRO A 74 17.25 10.96 -0.19
C PRO A 74 16.02 10.64 0.69
N TYR A 75 16.24 10.10 1.88
CA TYR A 75 15.15 9.61 2.72
C TYR A 75 14.17 10.72 3.14
N ASP A 76 14.63 11.95 3.31
CA ASP A 76 13.77 13.11 3.51
C ASP A 76 12.82 13.32 2.33
N ARG A 77 13.33 13.27 1.10
CA ARG A 77 12.51 13.34 -0.11
C ARG A 77 11.53 12.16 -0.19
N PHE A 78 11.99 10.95 0.11
CA PHE A 78 11.15 9.77 0.14
C PHE A 78 10.01 9.89 1.17
N VAL A 79 10.27 10.35 2.39
CA VAL A 79 9.24 10.62 3.42
C VAL A 79 8.25 11.68 2.91
N GLN A 80 8.75 12.75 2.29
CA GLN A 80 7.89 13.80 1.74
C GLN A 80 6.91 13.27 0.67
N GLU A 81 7.39 12.42 -0.24
CA GLU A 81 6.57 11.78 -1.27
C GLU A 81 5.49 10.86 -0.65
N GLN A 82 5.83 10.13 0.41
CA GLN A 82 4.90 9.25 1.13
C GLN A 82 3.74 10.01 1.78
N ILE A 83 4.04 11.14 2.43
CA ILE A 83 3.04 11.93 3.16
C ILE A 83 2.22 12.82 2.21
N ALA A 84 2.90 13.49 1.28
CA ALA A 84 2.35 14.66 0.59
C ALA A 84 2.85 14.79 -0.86
N GLY A 85 3.17 13.68 -1.53
CA GLY A 85 3.66 13.71 -2.92
C GLY A 85 2.78 14.53 -3.87
N ASP A 86 1.46 14.48 -3.69
CA ASP A 86 0.49 15.27 -4.46
C ASP A 86 0.39 16.75 -4.04
N GLU A 87 0.67 17.11 -2.79
CA GLU A 87 0.61 18.52 -2.33
C GLU A 87 1.94 19.27 -2.54
N LEU A 88 3.07 18.55 -2.48
CA LEU A 88 4.42 19.09 -2.69
C LEU A 88 4.75 19.26 -4.17
N TRP A 89 4.24 18.35 -5.01
CA TRP A 89 4.36 18.41 -6.47
C TRP A 89 2.96 18.38 -7.10
N PRO A 90 2.18 19.46 -6.90
CA PRO A 90 0.75 19.52 -7.24
C PRO A 90 0.50 19.71 -8.73
N ASP A 91 1.47 19.39 -9.59
CA ASP A 91 1.29 19.46 -11.02
C ASP A 91 0.06 18.61 -11.38
N ASN A 92 -0.99 19.34 -11.73
CA ASN A 92 -2.10 18.87 -12.53
C ASN A 92 -1.48 17.97 -13.60
N LEU A 93 -2.01 16.76 -13.75
CA LEU A 93 -1.68 15.82 -14.81
C LEU A 93 -2.16 16.34 -16.18
N ASP A 94 -2.08 17.65 -16.36
CA ASP A 94 -1.94 18.41 -17.58
C ASP A 94 -0.61 18.00 -18.19
N LEU A 95 -0.58 16.74 -18.57
CA LEU A 95 -0.19 16.22 -19.86
C LEU A 95 -0.93 17.04 -20.94
N GLU A 96 -0.80 18.36 -20.90
CA GLU A 96 -1.50 19.32 -21.73
C GLU A 96 -0.71 19.44 -23.02
N GLY A 97 -1.12 18.61 -23.98
CA GLY A 97 -0.75 18.72 -25.38
C GLY A 97 0.56 18.03 -25.76
N SER A 98 0.44 17.03 -26.65
CA SER A 98 1.49 16.19 -27.28
C SER A 98 1.79 14.86 -26.58
N TYR A 99 2.11 13.80 -27.33
CA TYR A 99 2.57 12.49 -26.79
C TYR A 99 3.89 12.56 -26.00
N TYR A 100 4.43 13.75 -25.75
CA TYR A 100 5.64 13.99 -24.98
C TYR A 100 5.30 14.45 -23.56
N VAL A 101 5.81 13.72 -22.57
CA VAL A 101 5.73 14.11 -21.15
C VAL A 101 7.07 14.70 -20.73
N ASP A 102 7.06 15.91 -20.17
CA ASP A 102 8.26 16.49 -19.55
C ASP A 102 8.77 15.54 -18.45
N PRO A 103 10.07 15.18 -18.40
CA PRO A 103 10.63 14.33 -17.36
C PRO A 103 10.28 14.77 -15.93
N LYS A 104 10.20 16.08 -15.65
CA LYS A 104 9.80 16.58 -14.33
C LYS A 104 8.37 16.22 -13.98
N LYS A 105 7.47 16.17 -14.96
CA LYS A 105 6.08 15.72 -14.73
C LYS A 105 6.02 14.23 -14.43
N LEU A 106 6.93 13.42 -14.99
CA LEU A 106 7.06 12.01 -14.62
C LEU A 106 7.55 11.85 -13.18
N GLU A 107 8.55 12.65 -12.76
CA GLU A 107 9.01 12.68 -11.36
C GLU A 107 7.88 13.07 -10.40
N HIS A 108 7.01 14.02 -10.78
CA HIS A 108 5.85 14.42 -9.97
C HIS A 108 4.79 13.31 -9.90
N ILE A 109 4.53 12.59 -11.00
CA ILE A 109 3.67 11.39 -10.99
C ILE A 109 4.24 10.32 -10.06
N GLU A 110 5.55 10.06 -10.16
CA GLU A 110 6.23 9.11 -9.30
C GLU A 110 6.10 9.50 -7.82
N ALA A 111 6.31 10.77 -7.49
CA ALA A 111 6.14 11.28 -6.13
C ALA A 111 4.73 11.00 -5.58
N ARG A 112 3.69 11.11 -6.41
CA ARG A 112 2.31 10.79 -6.01
C ARG A 112 2.10 9.31 -5.74
N LEU A 113 2.84 8.42 -6.39
CA LEU A 113 2.80 7.00 -6.05
C LEU A 113 3.28 6.75 -4.62
N GLY A 114 4.11 7.63 -4.06
CA GLY A 114 4.48 7.58 -2.64
C GLY A 114 3.27 7.58 -1.70
N THR A 115 2.22 8.36 -2.00
CA THR A 115 1.03 8.43 -1.12
C THR A 115 0.15 7.19 -1.19
N ALA A 116 0.41 6.26 -2.11
CA ALA A 116 -0.27 4.97 -2.17
C ALA A 116 -0.06 4.13 -0.90
N LEU A 117 0.93 4.43 -0.05
CA LEU A 117 1.06 3.90 1.31
C LEU A 117 -0.25 3.95 2.11
N TYR A 118 -1.02 5.03 1.96
CA TYR A 118 -2.29 5.24 2.65
C TYR A 118 -3.50 4.66 1.89
N ALA A 119 -3.28 4.19 0.66
CA ALA A 119 -4.30 3.55 -0.17
C ALA A 119 -4.33 2.02 -0.03
N ILE A 120 -3.25 1.41 0.47
CA ILE A 120 -3.09 -0.04 0.66
C ILE A 120 -3.48 -0.53 2.07
N SER A 121 -4.13 0.31 2.87
CA SER A 121 -4.54 -0.06 4.23
C SER A 121 -5.91 -0.74 4.29
N PRO A 122 -6.17 -1.57 5.32
CA PRO A 122 -7.38 -2.39 5.41
C PRO A 122 -8.64 -1.61 5.07
N VAL A 123 -9.43 -2.12 4.12
CA VAL A 123 -10.69 -1.47 3.70
C VAL A 123 -11.87 -2.18 4.34
N TYR A 124 -12.72 -1.40 5.00
CA TYR A 124 -13.94 -1.88 5.61
C TYR A 124 -15.07 -1.87 4.58
N HIS A 125 -15.59 -3.05 4.26
CA HIS A 125 -16.71 -3.22 3.34
C HIS A 125 -17.85 -3.92 4.07
N GLU A 126 -18.62 -3.14 4.81
CA GLU A 126 -19.85 -3.60 5.47
C GLU A 126 -21.07 -2.97 4.79
N SER A 127 -22.10 -3.77 4.53
CA SER A 127 -23.40 -3.23 4.07
C SER A 127 -24.01 -2.37 5.17
N GLY A 128 -24.23 -1.09 4.89
CA GLY A 128 -24.75 -0.14 5.88
C GLY A 128 -23.68 0.56 6.74
N LEU A 129 -22.40 0.51 6.33
CA LEU A 129 -21.35 1.29 6.98
C LEU A 129 -21.70 2.79 6.93
N ASP A 130 -21.76 3.40 8.10
CA ASP A 130 -21.96 4.83 8.25
C ASP A 130 -20.74 5.62 7.75
N VAL A 131 -21.00 6.72 7.03
CA VAL A 131 -19.94 7.53 6.40
C VAL A 131 -18.99 8.12 7.45
N GLU A 132 -19.50 8.50 8.63
CA GLU A 132 -18.63 9.03 9.69
C GLU A 132 -17.73 7.96 10.29
N ASN A 133 -18.26 6.73 10.44
CA ASN A 133 -17.47 5.59 10.86
C ASN A 133 -16.39 5.25 9.82
N TYR A 134 -16.71 5.28 8.53
CA TYR A 134 -15.72 5.05 7.46
C TYR A 134 -14.53 6.02 7.56
N PHE A 135 -14.81 7.32 7.70
CA PHE A 135 -13.76 8.31 7.87
C PHE A 135 -13.00 8.16 9.19
N ASP A 136 -13.68 7.80 10.29
CA ASP A 136 -13.05 7.53 11.58
C ASP A 136 -11.98 6.44 11.49
N MET A 137 -12.33 5.32 10.87
CA MET A 137 -11.44 4.18 10.70
C MET A 137 -10.28 4.54 9.77
N GLN A 138 -10.57 5.19 8.64
CA GLN A 138 -9.58 5.58 7.64
C GLN A 138 -8.53 6.53 8.24
N TRP A 139 -8.97 7.63 8.86
CA TRP A 139 -8.02 8.60 9.40
C TRP A 139 -7.26 8.07 10.62
N THR A 140 -7.88 7.22 11.44
CA THR A 140 -7.18 6.55 12.55
C THR A 140 -6.01 5.74 12.01
N ASP A 141 -6.24 4.90 11.00
CA ASP A 141 -5.17 4.10 10.40
C ASP A 141 -4.05 4.95 9.82
N TRP A 142 -4.38 6.06 9.16
CA TRP A 142 -3.36 6.97 8.61
C TRP A 142 -2.55 7.67 9.71
N VAL A 143 -3.18 8.11 10.79
CA VAL A 143 -2.47 8.69 11.95
C VAL A 143 -1.58 7.65 12.62
N ASP A 144 -2.08 6.44 12.83
CA ASP A 144 -1.35 5.35 13.47
C ASP A 144 -0.14 4.92 12.64
N THR A 145 -0.32 4.80 11.32
CA THR A 145 0.78 4.53 10.39
C THR A 145 1.81 5.64 10.45
N THR A 146 1.37 6.89 10.40
CA THR A 146 2.29 8.04 10.40
C THR A 146 3.11 8.10 11.69
N GLY A 147 2.45 7.91 12.83
CA GLY A 147 3.11 7.89 14.14
C GLY A 147 4.11 6.75 14.28
N SER A 148 3.72 5.53 13.93
CA SER A 148 4.57 4.34 14.04
C SER A 148 5.73 4.37 13.03
N VAL A 149 5.45 4.70 11.77
CA VAL A 149 6.43 4.63 10.68
C VAL A 149 7.43 5.78 10.76
N PHE A 150 6.99 7.03 10.90
CA PHE A 150 7.89 8.18 10.77
C PHE A 150 8.38 8.72 12.10
N LEU A 151 7.53 8.69 13.14
CA LEU A 151 7.90 9.15 14.48
C LEU A 151 8.43 8.03 15.38
N GLY A 152 8.12 6.77 15.06
CA GLY A 152 8.41 5.65 15.96
C GLY A 152 7.63 5.77 17.27
N LEU A 153 6.38 6.24 17.22
CA LEU A 153 5.55 6.46 18.41
C LEU A 153 4.16 5.82 18.25
N THR A 154 3.60 5.37 19.36
CA THR A 154 2.25 4.78 19.43
C THR A 154 1.15 5.84 19.57
N VAL A 155 1.10 6.79 18.62
CA VAL A 155 0.11 7.90 18.64
C VAL A 155 -1.34 7.41 18.66
N GLY A 156 -1.63 6.25 18.06
CA GLY A 156 -2.96 5.64 18.06
C GLY A 156 -3.50 5.28 19.43
N CYS A 157 -2.63 5.01 20.41
CA CYS A 157 -3.05 4.77 21.79
C CYS A 157 -3.71 6.00 22.41
N ALA A 158 -3.44 7.21 21.90
CA ALA A 158 -4.07 8.44 22.37
C ALA A 158 -5.49 8.67 21.80
N ARG A 159 -6.03 7.79 20.96
CA ARG A 159 -7.36 7.94 20.34
C ARG A 159 -8.49 8.02 21.38
N CYS A 160 -8.42 7.22 22.44
CA CYS A 160 -9.50 7.09 23.42
C CYS A 160 -9.29 7.96 24.67
N HIS A 161 -8.05 8.22 25.04
CA HIS A 161 -7.63 9.03 26.19
C HIS A 161 -6.19 9.49 25.97
N ASP A 162 -5.69 10.46 26.73
CA ASP A 162 -4.28 10.86 26.67
C ASP A 162 -3.36 9.65 26.86
N HIS A 163 -2.29 9.56 26.07
CA HIS A 163 -1.38 8.43 26.10
C HIS A 163 -0.89 8.19 27.54
N LYS A 164 -0.99 6.95 28.01
CA LYS A 164 -0.79 6.63 29.42
C LYS A 164 0.61 7.01 29.94
N PHE A 165 1.62 6.93 29.08
CA PHE A 165 3.02 7.10 29.48
C PHE A 165 3.76 8.18 28.72
N ASP A 166 3.33 8.51 27.51
CA ASP A 166 4.02 9.45 26.64
C ASP A 166 3.29 10.78 26.66
N PRO A 167 3.97 11.91 26.45
CA PRO A 167 3.35 13.23 26.42
C PRO A 167 2.60 13.46 25.10
N ILE A 168 1.69 12.54 24.75
CA ILE A 168 0.83 12.58 23.57
C ILE A 168 -0.60 12.64 24.09
N SER A 169 -1.21 13.82 23.98
CA SER A 169 -2.61 14.01 24.36
C SER A 169 -3.55 13.44 23.31
N GLN A 170 -4.80 13.23 23.70
CA GLN A 170 -5.87 12.91 22.77
C GLN A 170 -6.00 14.01 21.70
N ARG A 171 -5.79 15.28 22.08
CA ARG A 171 -5.80 16.41 21.13
C ARG A 171 -4.71 16.29 20.06
N ASP A 172 -3.53 15.76 20.40
CA ASP A 172 -2.45 15.54 19.42
C ASP A 172 -2.87 14.50 18.37
N HIS A 173 -3.51 13.40 18.79
CA HIS A 173 -4.06 12.40 17.89
C HIS A 173 -5.11 12.99 16.93
N PHE A 174 -6.08 13.75 17.46
CA PHE A 174 -7.10 14.39 16.63
C PHE A 174 -6.56 15.57 15.79
N GLY A 175 -5.50 16.22 16.25
CA GLY A 175 -4.77 17.24 15.49
C GLY A 175 -4.14 16.66 14.24
N LEU A 176 -3.47 15.51 14.36
CA LEU A 176 -2.95 14.78 13.20
C LEU A 176 -4.07 14.28 12.29
N ARG A 177 -5.18 13.79 12.85
CA ARG A 177 -6.36 13.40 12.05
C ARG A 177 -6.90 14.58 11.22
N ALA A 178 -6.92 15.78 11.78
CA ALA A 178 -7.34 16.99 11.07
C ALA A 178 -6.40 17.41 9.93
N ILE A 179 -5.13 16.95 9.93
CA ILE A 179 -4.22 17.11 8.79
C ILE A 179 -4.70 16.27 7.60
N PHE A 180 -5.09 15.01 7.85
CA PHE A 180 -5.55 14.09 6.81
C PHE A 180 -7.04 14.21 6.46
N ALA A 181 -7.81 15.00 7.21
CA ALA A 181 -9.26 15.10 7.03
C ALA A 181 -9.69 15.54 5.62
N GLY A 182 -8.82 16.27 4.90
CA GLY A 182 -9.07 16.69 3.52
C GLY A 182 -8.67 15.66 2.47
N SER A 183 -8.23 14.46 2.86
CA SER A 183 -7.73 13.44 1.96
C SER A 183 -8.71 12.29 1.75
N ASP A 184 -8.68 11.72 0.54
CA ASP A 184 -9.35 10.45 0.23
C ASP A 184 -8.54 9.65 -0.78
N ARG A 185 -8.86 8.36 -0.92
CA ARG A 185 -8.24 7.48 -1.90
C ARG A 185 -8.82 7.77 -3.27
N VAL A 186 -7.97 8.15 -4.22
CA VAL A 186 -8.37 8.44 -5.59
C VAL A 186 -7.61 7.56 -6.57
N GLU A 187 -8.27 7.20 -7.65
CA GLU A 187 -7.62 6.55 -8.77
C GLU A 187 -7.15 7.60 -9.77
N ILE A 188 -5.84 7.62 -10.06
CA ILE A 188 -5.24 8.57 -10.99
C ILE A 188 -4.77 7.85 -12.26
N PRO A 189 -4.89 8.48 -13.44
CA PRO A 189 -4.29 7.97 -14.65
C PRO A 189 -2.76 8.16 -14.62
N LEU A 190 -2.03 7.20 -15.16
CA LEU A 190 -0.57 7.24 -15.38
C LEU A 190 -0.21 7.40 -16.87
N VAL A 191 -1.15 7.89 -17.68
CA VAL A 191 -1.02 8.02 -19.15
C VAL A 191 -1.23 9.47 -19.57
N HIS A 192 -0.68 9.86 -20.73
CA HIS A 192 -0.81 11.22 -21.26
C HIS A 192 -2.29 11.58 -21.55
N ARG A 193 -2.68 12.86 -21.46
CA ARG A 193 -4.06 13.32 -21.73
C ARG A 193 -4.55 12.98 -23.14
N MET A 194 -3.62 12.84 -24.09
CA MET A 194 -3.95 12.37 -25.44
C MET A 194 -4.38 10.90 -25.43
N ASP A 195 -3.72 10.05 -24.63
CA ASP A 195 -4.17 8.67 -24.41
C ASP A 195 -5.52 8.65 -23.68
N LEU A 196 -5.77 9.59 -22.75
CA LEU A 196 -7.09 9.80 -22.16
C LEU A 196 -8.13 10.16 -23.23
N PHE A 197 -7.83 11.11 -24.12
CA PHE A 197 -8.74 11.53 -25.17
C PHE A 197 -9.01 10.41 -26.18
N ASP A 198 -7.99 9.65 -26.57
CA ASP A 198 -8.15 8.46 -27.42
C ASP A 198 -9.09 7.44 -26.76
N GLN A 199 -8.97 7.22 -25.44
CA GLN A 199 -9.94 6.40 -24.71
C GLN A 199 -11.38 6.94 -24.77
N TRP A 200 -11.56 8.26 -24.70
CA TRP A 200 -12.89 8.86 -24.85
C TRP A 200 -13.49 8.60 -26.24
N GLN A 201 -12.67 8.55 -27.30
CA GLN A 201 -13.15 8.17 -28.64
C GLN A 201 -13.62 6.71 -28.71
N PHE A 202 -13.10 5.84 -27.83
CA PHE A 202 -13.55 4.46 -27.71
C PHE A 202 -14.77 4.28 -26.80
N PHE A 203 -15.22 5.31 -26.07
CA PHE A 203 -16.40 5.23 -25.22
C PHE A 203 -17.66 4.71 -25.94
N PRO A 204 -18.00 5.14 -27.17
CA PRO A 204 -19.11 4.56 -27.92
C PRO A 204 -18.95 3.07 -28.27
N LYS A 205 -17.71 2.57 -28.35
CA LYS A 205 -17.44 1.13 -28.52
C LYS A 205 -17.66 0.39 -27.19
N HIS A 206 -17.22 0.96 -26.06
CA HIS A 206 -17.48 0.39 -24.73
C HIS A 206 -18.97 0.30 -24.40
N VAL A 207 -19.74 1.36 -24.68
CA VAL A 207 -21.21 1.35 -24.52
C VAL A 207 -21.86 0.27 -25.39
N ARG A 208 -21.42 0.12 -26.65
CA ARG A 208 -21.91 -0.96 -27.53
C ARG A 208 -21.59 -2.36 -26.99
N MET A 209 -20.37 -2.58 -26.49
CA MET A 209 -20.03 -3.85 -25.84
C MET A 209 -20.91 -4.12 -24.62
N GLN A 210 -21.23 -3.10 -23.81
CA GLN A 210 -22.16 -3.25 -22.68
C GLN A 210 -23.58 -3.60 -23.15
N GLN A 211 -24.07 -2.95 -24.21
CA GLN A 211 -25.36 -3.29 -24.81
C GLN A 211 -25.40 -4.73 -25.33
N MET A 212 -24.32 -5.21 -25.97
CA MET A 212 -24.19 -6.60 -26.41
C MET A 212 -24.15 -7.58 -25.23
N ARG A 213 -23.42 -7.26 -24.15
CA ARG A 213 -23.42 -8.07 -22.91
C ARG A 213 -24.80 -8.13 -22.27
N ALA A 214 -25.51 -7.00 -22.20
CA ALA A 214 -26.88 -6.96 -21.70
C ALA A 214 -27.84 -7.77 -22.60
N ALA A 215 -27.63 -7.77 -23.92
CA ALA A 215 -28.38 -8.60 -24.84
C ALA A 215 -28.12 -10.10 -24.62
N ILE A 216 -26.87 -10.51 -24.33
CA ILE A 216 -26.55 -11.89 -23.93
C ILE A 216 -27.25 -12.25 -22.61
N GLU A 217 -27.20 -11.41 -21.58
CA GLU A 217 -27.90 -11.67 -20.32
C GLU A 217 -29.41 -11.84 -20.56
N LYS A 218 -30.01 -11.01 -21.41
CA LYS A 218 -31.42 -11.13 -21.79
C LYS A 218 -31.74 -12.45 -22.52
N LEU A 219 -30.85 -12.91 -23.41
CA LEU A 219 -30.99 -14.23 -24.06
C LEU A 219 -30.92 -15.38 -23.05
N LEU A 220 -30.16 -15.22 -21.97
CA LEU A 220 -29.99 -16.23 -20.93
C LEU A 220 -31.14 -16.24 -19.92
N GLU A 221 -32.02 -15.23 -19.85
CA GLU A 221 -33.11 -15.17 -18.86
C GLU A 221 -34.07 -16.36 -18.94
N ARG A 222 -34.58 -16.70 -20.14
CA ARG A 222 -35.50 -17.83 -20.35
C ARG A 222 -34.82 -19.17 -20.02
N PRO A 223 -33.64 -19.49 -20.57
CA PRO A 223 -32.85 -20.66 -20.16
C PRO A 223 -32.61 -20.73 -18.65
N ARG A 224 -32.21 -19.61 -18.02
CA ARG A 224 -31.93 -19.53 -16.59
C ARG A 224 -33.17 -19.85 -15.76
N ARG A 225 -34.33 -19.26 -16.10
CA ARG A 225 -35.61 -19.60 -15.46
C ARG A 225 -35.95 -21.07 -15.63
N ALA A 226 -35.82 -21.63 -16.83
CA ALA A 226 -36.12 -23.05 -17.06
C ALA A 226 -35.23 -24.00 -16.24
N VAL A 227 -33.95 -23.66 -16.03
CA VAL A 227 -33.06 -24.44 -15.17
C VAL A 227 -33.43 -24.28 -13.70
N ILE A 228 -33.75 -23.05 -13.25
CA ILE A 228 -34.20 -22.78 -11.89
C ILE A 228 -35.51 -23.53 -11.61
N ASP A 229 -36.52 -23.44 -12.47
CA ASP A 229 -37.81 -24.12 -12.30
C ASP A 229 -37.64 -25.64 -12.26
N ALA A 230 -36.80 -26.20 -13.13
CA ALA A 230 -36.49 -27.63 -13.12
C ALA A 230 -35.71 -28.08 -11.86
N MET A 231 -34.91 -27.19 -11.26
CA MET A 231 -34.24 -27.45 -9.99
C MET A 231 -35.22 -27.35 -8.82
N MET A 232 -36.06 -26.32 -8.80
CA MET A 232 -37.10 -26.09 -7.78
C MET A 232 -38.08 -27.26 -7.73
N GLY A 233 -38.44 -27.85 -8.88
CA GLY A 233 -39.30 -29.03 -8.95
C GLY A 233 -38.75 -30.31 -8.31
N LYS A 234 -37.47 -30.34 -7.87
CA LYS A 234 -36.87 -31.46 -7.14
C LYS A 234 -37.07 -31.38 -5.63
N PHE A 235 -37.56 -30.25 -5.13
CA PHE A 235 -37.76 -30.01 -3.71
C PHE A 235 -39.21 -30.24 -3.29
N SER A 236 -39.39 -30.60 -2.03
CA SER A 236 -40.73 -30.71 -1.44
C SER A 236 -41.37 -29.32 -1.30
N ARG A 237 -42.71 -29.29 -1.23
CA ARG A 237 -43.47 -28.05 -1.03
C ARG A 237 -43.04 -27.30 0.24
N ALA A 238 -42.75 -28.03 1.32
CA ALA A 238 -42.26 -27.46 2.58
C ALA A 238 -40.88 -26.80 2.44
N GLU A 239 -39.99 -27.36 1.61
CA GLU A 239 -38.67 -26.77 1.34
C GLU A 239 -38.78 -25.49 0.50
N ILE A 240 -39.68 -25.47 -0.49
CA ILE A 240 -39.95 -24.28 -1.33
C ILE A 240 -40.58 -23.17 -0.49
N GLU A 241 -41.62 -23.47 0.30
CA GLU A 241 -42.28 -22.49 1.18
C GLU A 241 -41.30 -21.91 2.22
N ALA A 242 -40.37 -22.73 2.72
CA ALA A 242 -39.32 -22.27 3.62
C ALA A 242 -38.32 -21.32 2.93
N TYR A 243 -37.97 -21.59 1.66
CA TYR A 243 -37.10 -20.72 0.86
C TYR A 243 -37.78 -19.39 0.49
N GLU A 244 -39.06 -19.40 0.13
CA GLU A 244 -39.81 -18.19 -0.24
C GLU A 244 -40.14 -17.28 0.95
N ALA A 245 -40.14 -17.83 2.18
CA ALA A 245 -40.35 -17.05 3.39
C ALA A 245 -39.22 -16.02 3.62
N PRO A 246 -39.52 -14.78 4.04
CA PRO A 246 -38.49 -13.77 4.36
C PRO A 246 -37.50 -14.29 5.38
N GLN A 247 -36.20 -14.07 5.14
CA GLN A 247 -35.11 -14.70 5.89
C GLN A 247 -35.20 -14.41 7.40
N GLU A 248 -35.64 -13.21 7.79
CA GLU A 248 -35.79 -12.78 9.19
C GLU A 248 -36.99 -13.42 9.89
N LYS A 249 -37.89 -14.06 9.15
CA LYS A 249 -39.13 -14.67 9.66
C LYS A 249 -39.09 -16.20 9.64
N ARG A 250 -38.00 -16.81 9.17
CA ARG A 250 -37.85 -18.27 9.09
C ARG A 250 -37.59 -18.85 10.49
N THR A 251 -38.29 -19.91 10.86
CA THR A 251 -37.95 -20.74 12.05
C THR A 251 -36.62 -21.48 11.82
N GLU A 252 -36.01 -22.04 12.88
CA GLU A 252 -34.78 -22.84 12.73
C GLU A 252 -34.96 -24.03 11.77
N GLU A 253 -36.13 -24.66 11.76
CA GLU A 253 -36.44 -25.74 10.82
C GLU A 253 -36.57 -25.22 9.39
N GLN A 254 -37.25 -24.09 9.18
CA GLN A 254 -37.34 -23.45 7.87
C GLN A 254 -35.98 -22.99 7.34
N GLN A 255 -35.09 -22.51 8.21
CA GLN A 255 -33.71 -22.17 7.82
C GLN A 255 -32.96 -23.40 7.29
N LYS A 256 -33.04 -24.54 7.98
CA LYS A 256 -32.39 -25.79 7.52
C LYS A 256 -32.94 -26.28 6.19
N LEU A 257 -34.25 -26.13 5.96
CA LEU A 257 -34.90 -26.53 4.70
C LEU A 257 -34.56 -25.57 3.55
N ALA A 258 -34.61 -24.25 3.79
CA ALA A 258 -34.25 -23.22 2.82
C ALA A 258 -32.78 -23.35 2.38
N LEU A 259 -31.87 -23.67 3.31
CA LEU A 259 -30.43 -23.84 3.02
C LEU A 259 -30.18 -24.92 1.95
N LYS A 260 -30.99 -25.98 1.91
CA LYS A 260 -30.86 -27.03 0.89
C LYS A 260 -31.20 -26.50 -0.52
N VAL A 261 -32.24 -25.67 -0.61
CA VAL A 261 -32.66 -25.04 -1.86
C VAL A 261 -31.62 -24.02 -2.31
N GLU A 262 -31.16 -23.16 -1.39
CA GLU A 262 -30.10 -22.17 -1.63
C GLU A 262 -28.81 -22.83 -2.14
N ALA A 263 -28.36 -23.90 -1.48
CA ALA A 263 -27.16 -24.63 -1.90
C ALA A 263 -27.30 -25.25 -3.31
N ALA A 264 -28.50 -25.75 -3.66
CA ALA A 264 -28.73 -26.33 -4.97
C ALA A 264 -28.84 -25.27 -6.09
N LEU A 265 -29.44 -24.11 -5.80
CA LEU A 265 -29.49 -22.98 -6.72
C LEU A 265 -28.09 -22.38 -6.94
N ALA A 266 -27.30 -22.23 -5.86
CA ALA A 266 -25.90 -21.80 -5.93
C ALA A 266 -25.02 -22.79 -6.74
N GLY A 267 -25.39 -24.06 -6.79
CA GLY A 267 -24.71 -25.09 -7.58
C GLY A 267 -25.01 -25.08 -9.08
N ILE A 268 -25.92 -24.23 -9.58
CA ILE A 268 -26.24 -24.15 -11.01
C ILE A 268 -25.04 -23.57 -11.77
N LYS A 269 -24.49 -24.35 -12.70
CA LYS A 269 -23.39 -23.93 -13.57
C LYS A 269 -23.92 -23.21 -14.81
N GLY A 270 -23.16 -22.23 -15.29
CA GLY A 270 -23.46 -21.53 -16.54
C GLY A 270 -23.67 -22.47 -17.73
N SER A 271 -22.93 -23.58 -17.81
CA SER A 271 -23.09 -24.58 -18.89
C SER A 271 -24.48 -25.21 -18.93
N GLN A 272 -25.13 -25.42 -17.78
CA GLN A 272 -26.49 -25.97 -17.71
C GLN A 272 -27.53 -25.00 -18.27
N ILE A 273 -27.28 -23.69 -18.10
CA ILE A 273 -28.11 -22.63 -18.66
C ILE A 273 -27.91 -22.59 -20.19
N GLU A 274 -26.66 -22.68 -20.65
CA GLU A 274 -26.34 -22.64 -22.08
C GLU A 274 -26.90 -23.84 -22.86
N GLU A 275 -26.97 -25.04 -22.25
CA GLU A 275 -27.59 -26.21 -22.87
C GLU A 275 -29.06 -26.00 -23.24
N LYS A 276 -29.78 -25.13 -22.50
CA LYS A 276 -31.20 -24.81 -22.73
C LYS A 276 -31.44 -23.74 -23.80
N LEU A 277 -30.37 -23.16 -24.36
CA LEU A 277 -30.46 -22.29 -25.53
C LEU A 277 -30.85 -23.12 -26.76
N THR A 278 -31.77 -22.58 -27.57
CA THR A 278 -32.08 -23.08 -28.90
C THR A 278 -30.89 -22.86 -29.85
N PRO A 279 -30.81 -23.59 -30.98
CA PRO A 279 -29.76 -23.36 -31.97
C PRO A 279 -29.65 -21.88 -32.40
N ALA A 280 -30.79 -21.22 -32.66
CA ALA A 280 -30.82 -19.80 -33.03
C ALA A 280 -30.33 -18.86 -31.91
N GLU A 281 -30.70 -19.12 -30.65
CA GLU A 281 -30.20 -18.31 -29.52
C GLU A 281 -28.70 -18.53 -29.29
N ARG A 282 -28.18 -19.75 -29.51
CA ARG A 282 -26.73 -20.02 -29.45
C ARG A 282 -25.98 -19.29 -30.55
N ASP A 283 -26.47 -19.36 -31.78
CA ASP A 283 -25.87 -18.64 -32.91
C ASP A 283 -25.85 -17.13 -32.65
N GLN A 284 -26.94 -16.57 -32.13
CA GLN A 284 -27.03 -15.15 -31.76
C GLN A 284 -26.05 -14.79 -30.63
N ARG A 285 -25.94 -15.63 -29.59
CA ARG A 285 -24.99 -15.45 -28.50
C ARG A 285 -23.56 -15.45 -29.02
N ASP A 286 -23.21 -16.43 -29.85
CA ASP A 286 -21.86 -16.60 -30.39
C ASP A 286 -21.48 -15.45 -31.32
N GLN A 287 -22.43 -14.95 -32.13
CA GLN A 287 -22.25 -13.72 -32.91
C GLN A 287 -21.99 -12.50 -32.02
N LEU A 288 -22.76 -12.32 -30.93
CA LEU A 288 -22.54 -11.23 -29.99
C LEU A 288 -21.16 -11.35 -29.30
N ILE A 289 -20.74 -12.55 -28.90
CA ILE A 289 -19.40 -12.79 -28.34
C ILE A 289 -18.31 -12.44 -29.35
N GLN A 290 -18.44 -12.86 -30.60
CA GLN A 290 -17.48 -12.53 -31.65
C GLN A 290 -17.42 -11.02 -31.91
N GLN A 291 -18.57 -10.33 -31.93
CA GLN A 291 -18.64 -8.89 -32.08
C GLN A 291 -17.99 -8.15 -30.91
N ILE A 292 -18.24 -8.60 -29.67
CA ILE A 292 -17.56 -8.08 -28.47
C ILE A 292 -16.06 -8.29 -28.58
N GLY A 293 -15.61 -9.50 -28.96
CA GLY A 293 -14.19 -9.81 -29.13
C GLY A 293 -13.51 -8.92 -30.17
N LYS A 294 -14.15 -8.73 -31.33
CA LYS A 294 -13.68 -7.81 -32.37
C LYS A 294 -13.61 -6.37 -31.86
N GLN A 295 -14.67 -5.88 -31.21
CA GLN A 295 -14.67 -4.53 -30.64
C GLN A 295 -13.59 -4.36 -29.59
N TYR A 296 -13.38 -5.36 -28.73
CA TYR A 296 -12.35 -5.35 -27.69
C TYR A 296 -10.94 -5.22 -28.28
N LEU A 297 -10.65 -5.97 -29.35
CA LEU A 297 -9.37 -5.88 -30.07
C LEU A 297 -9.19 -4.53 -30.78
N GLU A 298 -10.28 -3.86 -31.14
CA GLU A 298 -10.30 -2.53 -31.76
C GLU A 298 -10.46 -1.36 -30.75
N THR A 299 -10.47 -1.64 -29.45
CA THR A 299 -10.47 -0.62 -28.38
C THR A 299 -9.08 -0.45 -27.78
N ALA A 300 -8.77 0.74 -27.26
CA ALA A 300 -7.52 0.98 -26.55
C ALA A 300 -7.35 0.04 -25.35
N LYS A 301 -6.11 -0.31 -25.03
CA LYS A 301 -5.77 -1.09 -23.83
C LYS A 301 -6.25 -0.36 -22.57
N PRO A 302 -6.62 -1.09 -21.49
CA PRO A 302 -6.97 -0.48 -20.21
C PRO A 302 -5.90 0.52 -19.77
N MET A 303 -6.35 1.65 -19.25
CA MET A 303 -5.47 2.70 -18.76
C MET A 303 -4.58 2.18 -17.64
N ALA A 304 -3.30 2.55 -17.66
CA ALA A 304 -2.47 2.40 -16.47
C ALA A 304 -2.95 3.42 -15.43
N THR A 305 -3.35 2.94 -14.26
CA THR A 305 -3.85 3.76 -13.16
C THR A 305 -3.10 3.46 -11.88
N ALA A 306 -3.16 4.34 -10.90
CA ALA A 306 -2.72 4.05 -9.54
C ALA A 306 -3.72 4.59 -8.53
N THR A 307 -3.92 3.85 -7.44
CA THR A 307 -4.66 4.35 -6.28
C THR A 307 -3.68 5.07 -5.35
N VAL A 308 -3.93 6.35 -5.10
CA VAL A 308 -3.09 7.25 -4.29
C VAL A 308 -3.97 8.09 -3.37
N LEU A 309 -3.39 8.92 -2.50
CA LEU A 309 -4.16 9.97 -1.84
C LEU A 309 -4.42 11.15 -2.77
N GLY A 310 -5.64 11.67 -2.70
CA GLY A 310 -6.08 12.91 -3.33
C GLY A 310 -6.83 13.78 -2.31
N HIS A 311 -7.59 14.75 -2.81
CA HIS A 311 -8.28 15.75 -1.99
C HIS A 311 -9.79 15.61 -2.10
N LEU A 312 -10.48 15.88 -0.99
CA LEU A 312 -11.92 16.03 -0.92
C LEU A 312 -12.34 17.47 -1.20
N ASP A 313 -13.41 17.65 -1.98
CA ASP A 313 -14.01 18.97 -2.22
C ASP A 313 -14.60 19.57 -0.94
N VAL A 314 -15.15 18.72 -0.07
CA VAL A 314 -15.72 19.11 1.22
C VAL A 314 -14.95 18.40 2.33
N ILE A 315 -14.23 19.18 3.13
CA ILE A 315 -13.39 18.67 4.21
C ILE A 315 -14.25 18.47 5.45
N PRO A 316 -14.42 17.22 5.93
CA PRO A 316 -15.15 16.99 7.16
C PRO A 316 -14.46 17.65 8.36
N SER A 317 -15.25 18.13 9.31
CA SER A 317 -14.70 18.67 10.56
C SER A 317 -14.32 17.52 11.51
N VAL A 318 -13.10 17.57 12.02
CA VAL A 318 -12.61 16.63 13.05
C VAL A 318 -12.98 17.13 14.43
N HIS A 319 -13.47 16.24 15.28
CA HIS A 319 -13.88 16.52 16.64
C HIS A 319 -13.15 15.59 17.60
N LEU A 320 -12.92 16.06 18.82
CA LEU A 320 -12.48 15.20 19.92
C LEU A 320 -13.58 14.17 20.19
N LEU A 321 -13.24 12.88 20.24
CA LEU A 321 -14.22 11.82 20.47
C LEU A 321 -14.11 11.28 21.89
N ALA A 322 -15.23 11.28 22.62
CA ALA A 322 -15.25 10.74 23.97
C ALA A 322 -14.93 9.24 23.95
N ARG A 323 -13.82 8.84 24.57
CA ARG A 323 -13.31 7.45 24.52
C ARG A 323 -13.11 6.89 23.11
N GLY A 324 -12.93 7.76 22.11
CA GLY A 324 -12.73 7.36 20.72
C GLY A 324 -14.01 6.88 20.02
N ASP A 325 -15.20 7.09 20.60
CA ASP A 325 -16.47 6.76 19.96
C ASP A 325 -16.88 7.85 18.96
N TYR A 326 -16.92 7.51 17.68
CA TYR A 326 -17.24 8.42 16.58
C TYR A 326 -18.63 9.06 16.70
N ARG A 327 -19.56 8.43 17.42
CA ARG A 327 -20.89 8.98 17.69
C ARG A 327 -20.89 10.05 18.79
N SER A 328 -19.85 10.07 19.61
CA SER A 328 -19.74 10.91 20.80
C SER A 328 -18.79 12.10 20.56
N LYS A 329 -19.22 13.03 19.70
CA LYS A 329 -18.42 14.21 19.29
C LYS A 329 -18.41 15.29 20.37
N GLY A 330 -17.21 15.71 20.75
CA GLY A 330 -16.93 16.88 21.57
C GLY A 330 -16.59 18.10 20.73
N GLU A 331 -15.63 18.89 21.20
CA GLU A 331 -15.18 20.10 20.50
C GLU A 331 -14.48 19.80 19.16
N LYS A 332 -14.53 20.78 18.25
CA LYS A 332 -13.82 20.73 16.98
C LYS A 332 -12.32 20.91 17.21
N ILE A 333 -11.50 20.06 16.59
CA ILE A 333 -10.04 20.09 16.69
C ILE A 333 -9.45 20.58 15.35
N PRO A 334 -8.65 21.66 15.35
CA PRO A 334 -7.92 22.10 14.15
C PRO A 334 -6.73 21.17 13.86
N PRO A 335 -6.17 21.20 12.63
CA PRO A 335 -4.92 20.52 12.34
C PRO A 335 -3.81 21.00 13.27
N ALA A 336 -3.08 20.06 13.87
CA ALA A 336 -2.01 20.34 14.82
C ALA A 336 -0.96 19.22 14.79
N LEU A 337 0.29 19.59 15.07
CA LEU A 337 1.40 18.65 15.29
C LEU A 337 1.47 18.27 16.78
N PRO A 338 2.07 17.12 17.15
CA PRO A 338 2.20 16.72 18.55
C PRO A 338 2.97 17.76 19.36
N ALA A 339 2.34 18.29 20.43
CA ALA A 339 2.89 19.42 21.19
C ALA A 339 4.28 19.12 21.79
N ALA A 340 4.51 17.89 22.27
CA ALA A 340 5.79 17.49 22.86
C ALA A 340 6.97 17.45 21.88
N LEU A 341 6.69 17.43 20.57
CA LEU A 341 7.70 17.39 19.50
C LEU A 341 7.78 18.71 18.72
N SER A 342 6.92 19.67 19.03
CA SER A 342 6.74 20.91 18.26
C SER A 342 7.26 22.10 19.05
N GLY A 343 8.11 22.91 18.42
CA GLY A 343 8.64 24.15 18.99
C GLY A 343 7.70 25.35 18.80
N ALA A 344 8.10 26.51 19.32
CA ALA A 344 7.37 27.75 19.11
C ALA A 344 7.37 28.13 17.61
N GLY A 345 6.18 28.16 17.00
CA GLY A 345 5.99 28.42 15.57
C GLY A 345 5.74 27.16 14.73
N ASP A 346 6.05 25.98 15.25
CA ASP A 346 5.58 24.71 14.67
C ASP A 346 4.05 24.59 14.94
N GLY A 347 3.28 24.15 13.94
CA GLY A 347 1.83 23.96 14.08
C GLY A 347 0.95 25.15 13.68
N VAL A 348 1.50 26.24 13.13
CA VAL A 348 0.69 27.22 12.39
C VAL A 348 0.42 26.66 10.99
N PHE A 349 -0.71 25.97 10.83
CA PHE A 349 -1.15 25.49 9.53
C PHE A 349 -1.56 26.68 8.65
N GLN A 350 -0.66 27.08 7.74
CA GLN A 350 -0.95 28.12 6.76
C GLN A 350 -1.65 27.47 5.56
N GLU A 351 -2.93 27.78 5.38
CA GLU A 351 -3.68 27.33 4.21
C GLU A 351 -3.58 28.40 3.11
N PRO A 352 -3.10 28.06 1.90
CA PRO A 352 -3.11 29.01 0.79
C PRO A 352 -4.55 29.41 0.47
N ALA A 353 -4.77 30.68 0.12
CA ALA A 353 -6.10 31.19 -0.23
C ALA A 353 -6.62 30.66 -1.58
N SER A 354 -5.74 30.16 -2.45
CA SER A 354 -6.06 29.59 -3.77
C SER A 354 -4.94 28.65 -4.23
N GLY A 355 -5.27 27.72 -5.13
CA GLY A 355 -4.34 26.74 -5.69
C GLY A 355 -5.01 25.38 -5.89
N PRO A 356 -4.39 24.48 -6.68
CA PRO A 356 -4.86 23.09 -6.73
C PRO A 356 -4.61 22.41 -5.38
N PHE A 357 -5.46 21.43 -5.04
CA PHE A 357 -5.25 20.54 -3.89
C PHE A 357 -5.18 21.30 -2.54
N LEU A 358 -6.21 22.10 -2.26
CA LEU A 358 -6.36 22.78 -0.97
C LEU A 358 -7.19 21.93 0.01
N PRO A 359 -6.86 21.94 1.31
CA PRO A 359 -5.72 22.60 1.95
C PRO A 359 -4.46 21.74 1.92
N GLN A 360 -3.29 22.39 1.87
CA GLN A 360 -1.98 21.70 1.83
C GLN A 360 -1.45 21.35 3.24
N ARG A 361 -2.24 20.61 4.02
CA ARG A 361 -1.89 20.28 5.41
C ARG A 361 -0.85 19.18 5.49
N ARG A 362 -0.93 18.14 4.65
CA ARG A 362 0.05 17.04 4.66
C ARG A 362 1.42 17.52 4.22
N LYS A 363 1.50 18.49 3.31
CA LYS A 363 2.74 19.16 2.94
C LYS A 363 3.48 19.75 4.14
N GLN A 364 2.77 20.42 5.04
CA GLN A 364 3.38 20.99 6.25
C GLN A 364 3.88 19.90 7.20
N LEU A 365 3.11 18.82 7.37
CA LEU A 365 3.53 17.63 8.12
C LEU A 365 4.78 16.99 7.51
N ALA A 366 4.81 16.81 6.19
CA ALA A 366 5.91 16.23 5.44
C ALA A 366 7.20 17.05 5.62
N LEU A 367 7.11 18.37 5.48
CA LEU A 367 8.24 19.28 5.67
C LEU A 367 8.73 19.28 7.12
N TRP A 368 7.82 19.26 8.10
CA TRP A 368 8.18 19.19 9.51
C TRP A 368 8.91 17.88 9.87
N LEU A 369 8.38 16.74 9.44
CA LEU A 369 8.98 15.41 9.66
C LEU A 369 10.40 15.31 9.10
N THR A 370 10.71 16.09 8.07
CA THR A 370 11.95 15.98 7.30
C THR A 370 12.94 17.12 7.55
N ARG A 371 12.67 17.95 8.58
CA ARG A 371 13.65 18.94 9.00
C ARG A 371 14.93 18.26 9.49
N PRO A 372 16.12 18.81 9.17
CA PRO A 372 17.40 18.29 9.66
C PRO A 372 17.52 18.21 11.19
N ASP A 373 16.80 19.06 11.92
CA ASP A 373 16.76 19.13 13.38
C ASP A 373 15.60 18.35 14.02
N HIS A 374 14.80 17.64 13.22
CA HIS A 374 13.66 16.87 13.75
C HIS A 374 14.16 15.71 14.65
N PRO A 375 13.60 15.56 15.87
CA PRO A 375 14.19 14.68 16.88
C PRO A 375 14.03 13.18 16.61
N LEU A 376 13.08 12.73 15.80
CA LEU A 376 12.78 11.29 15.69
C LEU A 376 13.07 10.68 14.32
N THR A 377 12.60 11.29 13.23
CA THR A 377 12.68 10.75 11.86
C THR A 377 14.04 10.12 11.49
N ALA A 378 15.14 10.84 11.69
CA ALA A 378 16.48 10.32 11.38
C ALA A 378 16.89 9.18 12.32
N ARG A 379 16.59 9.28 13.63
CA ARG A 379 16.87 8.23 14.63
C ARG A 379 16.12 6.95 14.33
N VAL A 380 14.83 7.06 14.01
CA VAL A 380 13.97 5.91 13.69
C VAL A 380 14.51 5.17 12.47
N MET A 381 14.82 5.88 11.38
CA MET A 381 15.34 5.23 10.18
C MET A 381 16.76 4.67 10.39
N ALA A 382 17.65 5.40 11.05
CA ALA A 382 18.99 4.89 11.40
C ALA A 382 18.92 3.62 12.24
N ASN A 383 17.98 3.55 13.20
CA ASN A 383 17.75 2.37 14.01
C ASN A 383 17.27 1.17 13.18
N ARG A 384 16.41 1.39 12.18
CA ARG A 384 15.93 0.31 11.28
C ARG A 384 17.03 -0.19 10.34
N ILE A 385 17.85 0.71 9.79
CA ILE A 385 19.03 0.36 8.99
C ILE A 385 19.99 -0.50 9.85
N TRP A 386 20.23 -0.07 11.10
CA TRP A 386 21.04 -0.83 12.06
C TRP A 386 20.42 -2.20 12.34
N GLN A 387 19.13 -2.27 12.63
CA GLN A 387 18.43 -3.53 12.88
C GLN A 387 18.59 -4.51 11.71
N GLY A 388 18.47 -4.05 10.46
CA GLY A 388 18.63 -4.90 9.27
C GLY A 388 20.03 -5.52 9.12
N HIS A 389 21.05 -4.87 9.71
CA HIS A 389 22.43 -5.36 9.71
C HIS A 389 22.77 -6.22 10.93
N PHE A 390 22.40 -5.77 12.12
CA PHE A 390 22.79 -6.37 13.40
C PHE A 390 21.73 -7.33 14.00
N GLY A 391 20.55 -7.43 13.38
CA GLY A 391 19.43 -8.29 13.77
C GLY A 391 18.50 -7.69 14.85
N ARG A 392 19.01 -6.73 15.63
CA ARG A 392 18.25 -5.94 16.62
C ARG A 392 18.60 -4.47 16.42
N GLY A 393 17.62 -3.58 16.55
CA GLY A 393 17.88 -2.13 16.61
C GLY A 393 18.74 -1.77 17.82
N ILE A 394 19.21 -0.52 17.90
CA ILE A 394 19.74 0.06 19.14
C ILE A 394 18.57 0.21 20.13
N VAL A 395 17.46 0.76 19.66
CA VAL A 395 16.12 0.64 20.27
C VAL A 395 15.52 -0.68 19.80
N GLY A 396 15.23 -1.59 20.74
CA GLY A 396 14.75 -2.95 20.44
C GLY A 396 13.35 -2.98 19.84
N THR A 397 12.56 -1.94 20.10
CA THR A 397 11.21 -1.70 19.61
C THR A 397 11.23 -0.65 18.48
N PRO A 398 11.48 -1.03 17.22
CA PRO A 398 11.75 -0.08 16.13
C PRO A 398 10.59 0.87 15.77
N ASN A 399 9.38 0.59 16.27
CA ASN A 399 8.18 1.38 16.05
C ASN A 399 7.65 2.03 17.34
N ASP A 400 8.38 1.92 18.45
CA ASP A 400 8.05 2.56 19.72
C ASP A 400 9.35 3.03 20.43
N PHE A 401 9.63 4.32 20.30
CA PHE A 401 10.69 5.08 20.95
C PHE A 401 10.15 5.83 22.20
N GLY A 402 8.86 5.65 22.51
CA GLY A 402 8.23 6.21 23.70
C GLY A 402 8.65 5.46 24.97
N ARG A 403 8.05 5.82 26.09
CA ARG A 403 8.37 5.26 27.42
C ARG A 403 8.01 3.78 27.57
N GLN A 404 7.13 3.25 26.72
CA GLN A 404 6.83 1.81 26.68
C GLN A 404 7.78 1.02 25.79
N GLY A 405 8.51 1.69 24.89
CA GLY A 405 9.57 1.12 24.11
C GLY A 405 10.79 0.72 24.94
N GLU A 406 11.67 -0.07 24.33
CA GLU A 406 12.96 -0.39 24.93
C GLU A 406 13.92 0.80 24.85
N ALA A 407 14.59 1.12 25.96
CA ALA A 407 15.64 2.14 25.96
C ALA A 407 16.76 1.79 24.96
N PRO A 408 17.38 2.80 24.30
CA PRO A 408 18.50 2.55 23.40
C PRO A 408 19.69 1.95 24.17
N THR A 409 20.28 0.88 23.64
CA THR A 409 21.49 0.29 24.26
C THR A 409 22.71 1.22 24.15
N HIS A 410 22.76 2.03 23.10
CA HIS A 410 23.83 2.99 22.81
C HIS A 410 23.23 4.35 22.38
N PRO A 411 22.75 5.18 23.32
CA PRO A 411 22.06 6.42 22.98
C PRO A 411 22.94 7.40 22.18
N GLU A 412 24.20 7.60 22.59
CA GLU A 412 25.13 8.51 21.91
C GLU A 412 25.44 8.05 20.48
N LEU A 413 25.52 6.73 20.25
CA LEU A 413 25.72 6.18 18.91
C LEU A 413 24.49 6.40 18.03
N LEU A 414 23.28 6.24 18.57
CA LEU A 414 22.04 6.49 17.83
C LEU A 414 21.93 7.96 17.42
N ASP A 415 22.27 8.88 18.33
CA ASP A 415 22.32 10.31 18.06
C ASP A 415 23.34 10.65 16.98
N TRP A 416 24.54 10.06 17.07
CA TRP A 416 25.58 10.23 16.06
C TRP A 416 25.17 9.67 14.69
N LEU A 417 24.59 8.48 14.64
CA LEU A 417 24.10 7.88 13.39
C LEU A 417 22.99 8.70 12.75
N ALA A 418 22.10 9.30 13.56
CA ALA A 418 21.06 10.19 13.05
C ALA A 418 21.66 11.47 12.47
N ALA A 419 22.64 12.08 13.14
CA ALA A 419 23.36 13.25 12.63
C ALA A 419 24.16 12.94 11.35
N GLU A 420 24.82 11.79 11.30
CA GLU A 420 25.52 11.29 10.10
C GLU A 420 24.56 11.05 8.94
N PHE A 421 23.38 10.51 9.21
CA PHE A 421 22.40 10.27 8.16
C PHE A 421 21.96 11.57 7.49
N VAL A 422 21.67 12.60 8.29
CA VAL A 422 21.35 13.95 7.79
C VAL A 422 22.55 14.59 7.06
N SER A 423 23.76 14.49 7.62
CA SER A 423 24.97 15.08 7.02
C SER A 423 25.34 14.42 5.68
N ARG A 424 25.03 13.14 5.52
CA ARG A 424 25.16 12.35 4.28
C ARG A 424 23.97 12.53 3.34
N ARG A 425 23.23 13.64 3.46
CA ARG A 425 22.08 13.99 2.62
C ARG A 425 21.01 12.90 2.61
N TRP A 426 20.78 12.26 3.75
CA TRP A 426 19.76 11.24 3.91
C TRP A 426 19.92 10.00 2.99
N SER A 427 21.15 9.71 2.54
CA SER A 427 21.44 8.51 1.75
C SER A 427 21.40 7.23 2.59
N VAL A 428 20.56 6.28 2.19
CA VAL A 428 20.44 4.99 2.87
C VAL A 428 21.63 4.10 2.52
N LYS A 429 22.10 4.14 1.26
CA LYS A 429 23.28 3.36 0.84
C LYS A 429 24.55 3.80 1.55
N GLU A 430 24.76 5.11 1.79
CA GLU A 430 25.90 5.59 2.56
C GLU A 430 25.85 5.11 4.01
N MET A 431 24.66 5.02 4.61
CA MET A 431 24.51 4.45 5.96
C MET A 431 24.80 2.94 5.98
N HIS A 432 24.37 2.19 4.97
CA HIS A 432 24.75 0.79 4.85
C HIS A 432 26.26 0.60 4.65
N ARG A 433 26.90 1.43 3.80
CA ARG A 433 28.35 1.43 3.62
C ARG A 433 29.04 1.70 4.95
N LEU A 434 28.64 2.76 5.67
CA LEU A 434 29.19 3.12 6.97
C LEU A 434 29.13 1.96 7.97
N MET A 435 27.97 1.30 8.07
CA MET A 435 27.78 0.18 8.99
C MET A 435 28.56 -1.06 8.56
N ALA A 436 28.51 -1.45 7.29
CA ALA A 436 29.21 -2.63 6.77
C ALA A 436 30.73 -2.51 6.90
N LEU A 437 31.28 -1.32 6.73
CA LEU A 437 32.71 -1.06 6.88
C LEU A 437 33.18 -0.92 8.34
N SER A 438 32.26 -0.86 9.30
CA SER A 438 32.60 -0.72 10.72
C SER A 438 33.30 -1.98 11.27
N SER A 439 34.13 -1.79 12.30
CA SER A 439 34.73 -2.90 13.04
C SER A 439 33.66 -3.79 13.68
N ALA A 440 32.57 -3.19 14.19
CA ALA A 440 31.45 -3.87 14.82
C ALA A 440 30.76 -4.87 13.87
N TYR A 441 30.47 -4.47 12.63
CA TYR A 441 29.87 -5.36 11.64
C TYR A 441 30.79 -6.51 11.23
N ARG A 442 32.10 -6.24 11.21
CA ARG A 442 33.15 -7.20 10.82
C ARG A 442 33.62 -8.09 11.97
N MET A 443 33.01 -8.00 13.15
CA MET A 443 33.38 -8.85 14.29
C MET A 443 33.10 -10.32 14.00
N SER A 444 33.91 -11.19 14.60
CA SER A 444 33.67 -12.63 14.58
C SER A 444 32.38 -12.97 15.36
N SER A 445 31.67 -14.01 14.94
CA SER A 445 30.55 -14.59 15.71
C SER A 445 31.00 -15.60 16.78
N ARG A 446 32.32 -15.78 16.97
CA ARG A 446 32.87 -16.70 17.97
C ARG A 446 32.37 -16.35 19.37
N HIS A 447 32.05 -17.38 20.13
CA HIS A 447 31.61 -17.25 21.51
C HIS A 447 32.80 -16.96 22.44
N ASP A 448 32.59 -16.08 23.40
CA ASP A 448 33.49 -15.80 24.51
C ASP A 448 32.70 -15.94 25.82
N GLU A 449 33.10 -16.89 26.67
CA GLU A 449 32.35 -17.21 27.89
C GLU A 449 32.28 -16.03 28.87
N ARG A 450 33.33 -15.21 28.93
CA ARG A 450 33.38 -14.08 29.85
C ARG A 450 32.38 -13.01 29.45
N SER A 451 32.39 -12.62 28.18
CA SER A 451 31.43 -11.66 27.63
C SER A 451 29.99 -12.18 27.72
N ALA A 452 29.75 -13.46 27.43
CA ALA A 452 28.42 -14.05 27.52
C ALA A 452 27.84 -14.09 28.95
N ARG A 453 28.68 -14.14 30.00
CA ARG A 453 28.19 -14.03 31.39
C ARG A 453 27.76 -12.61 31.75
N VAL A 454 28.36 -11.59 31.13
CA VAL A 454 28.06 -10.18 31.37
C VAL A 454 26.88 -9.72 30.51
N ASP A 455 26.88 -10.11 29.24
CA ASP A 455 25.91 -9.71 28.23
C ASP A 455 25.49 -10.92 27.36
N PRO A 456 24.67 -11.83 27.89
CA PRO A 456 24.24 -13.03 27.18
C PRO A 456 23.42 -12.72 25.93
N ALA A 457 22.70 -11.60 25.93
CA ALA A 457 21.88 -11.14 24.81
C ALA A 457 22.68 -10.40 23.72
N ASN A 458 23.97 -10.16 23.95
CA ASN A 458 24.86 -9.44 23.03
C ASN A 458 24.37 -8.02 22.71
N HIS A 459 23.80 -7.33 23.69
CA HIS A 459 23.36 -5.93 23.59
C HIS A 459 24.50 -4.96 23.30
N PHE A 460 25.70 -5.24 23.81
CA PHE A 460 26.92 -4.43 23.63
C PHE A 460 27.79 -4.88 22.45
N LEU A 461 27.28 -5.80 21.61
CA LEU A 461 27.93 -6.26 20.37
C LEU A 461 29.38 -6.72 20.57
N TRP A 462 29.66 -7.54 21.58
CA TRP A 462 30.98 -8.14 21.78
C TRP A 462 31.29 -9.25 20.75
N ARG A 463 30.32 -9.60 19.89
CA ARG A 463 30.46 -10.45 18.70
C ARG A 463 29.41 -10.08 17.65
N MET A 464 29.58 -10.56 16.41
CA MET A 464 28.51 -10.44 15.40
C MET A 464 27.43 -11.50 15.63
N ASN A 465 26.16 -11.09 15.53
CA ASN A 465 25.01 -11.98 15.70
C ASN A 465 24.87 -12.92 14.50
N PRO A 466 24.74 -14.25 14.72
CA PRO A 466 24.34 -15.18 13.67
C PRO A 466 22.96 -14.80 13.14
N ARG A 467 22.82 -14.73 11.82
CA ARG A 467 21.55 -14.44 11.16
C ARG A 467 20.88 -15.74 10.73
N ARG A 468 19.56 -15.81 10.93
CA ARG A 468 18.76 -16.88 10.32
C ARG A 468 18.69 -16.66 8.81
N LEU A 469 18.68 -17.75 8.06
CA LEU A 469 18.39 -17.69 6.63
C LEU A 469 16.91 -17.28 6.47
N GLU A 470 16.67 -16.26 5.67
CA GLU A 470 15.34 -15.71 5.43
C GLU A 470 14.56 -16.58 4.44
N ALA A 471 13.23 -16.54 4.51
CA ALA A 471 12.36 -17.38 3.67
C ALA A 471 12.57 -17.10 2.17
N GLU A 472 12.80 -15.85 1.81
CA GLU A 472 13.08 -15.40 0.45
C GLU A 472 14.38 -16.01 -0.08
N ALA A 473 15.44 -16.03 0.73
CA ALA A 473 16.71 -16.65 0.33
C ALA A 473 16.57 -18.17 0.12
N ILE A 474 15.71 -18.83 0.92
CA ILE A 474 15.38 -20.24 0.73
C ILE A 474 14.60 -20.44 -0.57
N TRP A 475 13.60 -19.59 -0.82
CA TRP A 475 12.77 -19.65 -2.03
C TRP A 475 13.58 -19.38 -3.30
N ASP A 476 14.43 -18.36 -3.30
CA ASP A 476 15.33 -18.04 -4.40
C ASP A 476 16.31 -19.18 -4.68
N ALA A 477 16.79 -19.88 -3.64
CA ALA A 477 17.63 -21.06 -3.82
C ALA A 477 16.86 -22.22 -4.49
N VAL A 478 15.58 -22.42 -4.15
CA VAL A 478 14.71 -23.40 -4.81
C VAL A 478 14.50 -23.02 -6.28
N LEU A 479 14.15 -21.77 -6.57
CA LEU A 479 13.94 -21.28 -7.93
C LEU A 479 15.23 -21.35 -8.78
N ALA A 480 16.37 -21.00 -8.20
CA ALA A 480 17.67 -21.07 -8.88
C ALA A 480 18.03 -22.52 -9.23
N THR A 481 17.82 -23.45 -8.28
CA THR A 481 18.08 -24.88 -8.50
C THR A 481 17.14 -25.46 -9.56
N ALA A 482 15.90 -24.99 -9.61
CA ALA A 482 14.92 -25.38 -10.63
C ALA A 482 15.16 -24.72 -12.01
N GLY A 483 16.07 -23.77 -12.12
CA GLY A 483 16.31 -22.99 -13.34
C GLY A 483 15.17 -22.03 -13.69
N THR A 484 14.31 -21.68 -12.73
CA THR A 484 13.14 -20.81 -12.91
C THR A 484 13.30 -19.43 -12.27
N LEU A 485 14.40 -19.18 -11.56
CA LEU A 485 14.72 -17.86 -11.02
C LEU A 485 14.93 -16.85 -12.15
N THR A 486 14.15 -15.77 -12.12
CA THR A 486 14.34 -14.62 -13.02
C THR A 486 15.12 -13.53 -12.29
N THR A 487 16.23 -13.10 -12.88
CA THR A 487 17.02 -11.96 -12.40
C THR A 487 16.70 -10.66 -13.16
N LYS A 488 15.70 -10.68 -14.05
CA LYS A 488 15.29 -9.50 -14.81
C LYS A 488 14.57 -8.51 -13.89
N THR A 489 15.12 -7.31 -13.80
CA THR A 489 14.48 -6.16 -13.17
C THR A 489 13.94 -5.21 -14.26
N ASP A 490 12.75 -4.62 -14.05
CA ASP A 490 12.23 -3.52 -14.88
C ASP A 490 12.00 -2.31 -13.96
N PRO A 491 12.99 -1.41 -13.84
CA PRO A 491 12.97 -0.34 -12.84
C PRO A 491 11.84 0.68 -13.08
N MET A 492 11.24 0.74 -14.28
CA MET A 492 10.16 1.67 -14.62
C MET A 492 8.80 0.98 -14.83
N ARG A 493 8.68 -0.29 -14.40
CA ARG A 493 7.44 -1.08 -14.56
C ARG A 493 6.22 -0.37 -13.99
N PHE A 494 6.39 0.34 -12.88
CA PHE A 494 5.30 1.02 -12.16
C PHE A 494 4.63 2.15 -12.94
N LEU A 495 5.25 2.70 -14.00
CA LEU A 495 4.63 3.69 -14.89
C LEU A 495 3.99 3.07 -16.15
N ARG A 496 4.11 1.75 -16.35
CA ARG A 496 3.60 1.08 -17.56
C ARG A 496 2.25 0.41 -17.30
N SER A 497 1.52 0.10 -18.38
CA SER A 497 0.31 -0.73 -18.31
C SER A 497 0.65 -2.19 -18.02
N SER A 498 -0.16 -2.86 -17.19
CA SER A 498 0.01 -4.27 -16.78
C SER A 498 0.10 -5.23 -17.97
N ASN A 499 -0.53 -4.88 -19.09
CA ASN A 499 -0.55 -5.66 -20.34
C ASN A 499 0.76 -5.65 -21.15
N GLN A 500 1.82 -4.99 -20.69
CA GLN A 500 3.16 -5.17 -21.26
C GLN A 500 3.99 -6.25 -20.55
N THR A 501 3.57 -6.72 -19.36
CA THR A 501 4.37 -7.67 -18.55
C THR A 501 3.68 -8.99 -18.22
N ASN A 502 2.35 -9.06 -18.20
CA ASN A 502 1.62 -10.31 -17.93
C ASN A 502 0.73 -10.70 -19.12
N ALA A 503 1.28 -11.48 -20.05
CA ALA A 503 0.52 -12.13 -21.12
C ALA A 503 -0.28 -13.37 -20.65
N GLY A 504 -0.47 -13.55 -19.35
CA GLY A 504 -1.25 -14.65 -18.79
C GLY A 504 -1.91 -14.22 -17.49
N LEU A 505 -3.21 -14.48 -17.37
CA LEU A 505 -4.08 -14.24 -16.21
C LEU A 505 -4.68 -12.82 -16.12
N LEU A 506 -5.62 -12.52 -17.03
CA LEU A 506 -6.72 -11.60 -16.71
C LEU A 506 -8.05 -12.35 -16.83
N ASN A 507 -8.72 -12.46 -15.68
CA ASN A 507 -10.09 -12.91 -15.53
C ASN A 507 -11.03 -11.87 -16.20
N PRO A 508 -11.90 -12.25 -17.16
CA PRO A 508 -12.70 -11.31 -17.96
C PRO A 508 -13.89 -10.65 -17.23
N MET A 509 -13.93 -10.70 -15.89
CA MET A 509 -15.08 -10.33 -15.05
C MET A 509 -14.92 -9.01 -14.28
N GLY A 510 -13.89 -8.20 -14.55
CA GLY A 510 -13.73 -6.88 -13.92
C GLY A 510 -14.84 -5.90 -14.34
N GLY A 511 -15.56 -5.36 -13.36
CA GLY A 511 -16.57 -4.31 -13.55
C GLY A 511 -16.00 -3.00 -14.12
N PRO A 512 -16.87 -2.08 -14.58
CA PRO A 512 -16.44 -0.87 -15.29
C PRO A 512 -15.71 0.12 -14.36
N PRO A 513 -14.78 0.93 -14.89
CA PRO A 513 -14.32 2.14 -14.22
C PRO A 513 -15.51 3.10 -14.03
N VAL A 514 -15.70 3.58 -12.80
CA VAL A 514 -16.67 4.63 -12.48
C VAL A 514 -16.02 5.96 -12.84
N PHE A 515 -16.52 6.62 -13.90
CA PHE A 515 -16.12 7.98 -14.21
C PHE A 515 -17.00 8.96 -13.41
N PRO A 516 -16.43 9.99 -12.77
CA PRO A 516 -17.23 11.02 -12.11
C PRO A 516 -18.09 11.79 -13.13
N PRO A 517 -19.30 12.26 -12.76
CA PRO A 517 -20.11 13.09 -13.63
C PRO A 517 -19.43 14.44 -13.87
N LEU A 518 -19.39 14.86 -15.13
CA LEU A 518 -18.93 16.19 -15.54
C LEU A 518 -19.92 17.24 -15.02
N SER A 519 -19.49 18.10 -14.11
CA SER A 519 -20.15 19.40 -13.90
C SER A 519 -19.81 20.31 -15.10
N GLN A 520 -20.85 20.82 -15.77
CA GLN A 520 -20.73 21.90 -16.75
C GLN A 520 -20.40 23.24 -16.09
#